data_AF-A0A967GX50-F1
#
_entry.id   AF-A0A967GX50-F1
#
_cell.length_a   1.000
_cell.length_b   1.000
_cell.length_c   1.000
_cell.angle_alpha   90.00
_cell.angle_beta   90.00
_cell.angle_gamma   90.00
#
_symmetry.space_group_name_H-M   'P 1'
#
loop_
_entity.id
_entity.type
_entity.pdbx_description
1 polymer ?
#
loop_
_entity_poly.entity_id
_entity_poly.type
_entity_poly.pdbx_seq_one_letter_code
_entity_poly.pdbx_strand_id
1 'polypeptide(L)'
;DDAYAKSAAALAGTNRLRTYLLKHPPSSLHQSGMMLWASTYLDGLADPKTRDQWMKELFAAQGDDGGWVLPALGNDDWKRSDGKPQSTDSDAYATAFSVHVLTEAGVPRDDPRIRKALRWLRGNQRRSGRWFTRSPRRDNKHYISHAATNFALLALAPEAGQGTGAPQVRPPD
;
A
#
# COMPACT_ATOMS: atom_id res chain seq x y z
N ASP A 1 -19.25 18.52 5.88
CA ASP A 1 -19.43 18.30 7.32
C ASP A 1 -19.95 16.88 7.50
N ASP A 2 -19.15 15.98 8.05
CA ASP A 2 -19.48 14.55 8.11
C ASP A 2 -20.24 14.23 9.41
N ALA A 3 -21.57 14.40 9.36
CA ALA A 3 -22.46 14.14 10.49
C ALA A 3 -22.41 12.68 10.98
N TYR A 4 -22.03 11.75 10.10
CA TYR A 4 -21.91 10.34 10.46
C TYR A 4 -20.68 10.09 11.34
N ALA A 5 -19.51 10.60 10.94
CA ALA A 5 -18.25 10.42 11.67
C ALA A 5 -18.31 10.93 13.12
N LYS A 6 -19.14 11.96 13.37
CA LYS A 6 -19.36 12.57 14.71
C LYS A 6 -20.44 11.87 15.53
N SER A 7 -21.15 10.88 14.97
CA SER A 7 -22.20 10.16 15.69
C SER A 7 -21.62 9.35 16.85
N ALA A 8 -22.39 9.19 17.94
CA ALA A 8 -21.98 8.39 19.09
C ALA A 8 -21.65 6.94 18.70
N ALA A 9 -22.40 6.37 17.74
CA ALA A 9 -22.16 5.03 17.24
C ALA A 9 -20.82 4.93 16.49
N ALA A 10 -20.49 5.89 15.63
CA ALA A 10 -19.21 5.93 14.91
C ALA A 10 -18.03 6.09 15.88
N LEU A 11 -18.12 7.03 16.83
CA LEU A 11 -17.07 7.23 17.84
C LEU A 11 -16.84 5.98 18.70
N ALA A 12 -17.91 5.31 19.12
CA ALA A 12 -17.81 4.05 19.86
C ALA A 12 -17.17 2.94 19.02
N GLY A 13 -17.51 2.86 17.72
CA GLY A 13 -16.89 1.94 16.77
C GLY A 13 -15.40 2.19 16.60
N THR A 14 -15.01 3.44 16.35
CA THR A 14 -13.61 3.87 16.21
C THR A 14 -12.80 3.57 17.47
N ASN A 15 -13.37 3.78 18.66
CA ASN A 15 -12.70 3.44 19.92
C ASN A 15 -12.47 1.93 20.06
N ARG A 16 -13.46 1.09 19.72
CA ARG A 16 -13.28 -0.37 19.74
C ARG A 16 -12.21 -0.82 18.73
N LEU A 17 -12.21 -0.24 17.53
CA LEU A 17 -11.21 -0.52 16.50
C LEU A 17 -9.80 -0.15 16.99
N ARG A 18 -9.63 1.05 17.55
CA ARG A 18 -8.34 1.50 18.12
C ARG A 18 -7.85 0.53 19.19
N THR A 19 -8.70 0.18 20.15
CA THR A 19 -8.36 -0.75 21.23
C THR A 19 -7.95 -2.12 20.69
N TYR A 20 -8.67 -2.64 19.69
CA TYR A 20 -8.32 -3.91 19.06
C TYR A 20 -6.94 -3.85 18.39
N LEU A 21 -6.70 -2.85 17.53
CA LEU A 21 -5.43 -2.71 16.82
C LEU A 21 -4.23 -2.54 17.77
N LEU A 22 -4.39 -1.77 18.85
CA LEU A 22 -3.33 -1.61 19.86
C LEU A 22 -3.05 -2.90 20.65
N LYS A 23 -4.07 -3.75 20.84
CA LYS A 23 -3.91 -5.05 21.52
C LYS A 23 -3.28 -6.12 20.59
N HIS A 24 -3.33 -5.90 19.28
CA HIS A 24 -2.84 -6.82 18.26
C HIS A 24 -1.79 -6.13 17.38
N PRO A 25 -0.59 -5.87 17.91
CA PRO A 25 0.46 -5.16 17.18
C PRO A 25 0.88 -5.93 15.92
N PRO A 26 1.38 -5.23 14.89
CA PRO A 26 1.74 -5.85 13.63
C PRO A 26 2.88 -6.87 13.81
N SER A 27 2.74 -8.04 13.17
CA SER A 27 3.75 -9.10 13.17
C SER A 27 4.47 -9.26 11.83
N SER A 28 4.15 -8.41 10.84
CA SER A 28 4.80 -8.36 9.53
C SER A 28 4.93 -6.93 9.04
N LEU A 29 5.84 -6.70 8.09
CA LEU A 29 6.03 -5.38 7.49
C LEU A 29 4.79 -4.91 6.72
N HIS A 30 4.02 -5.84 6.14
CA HIS A 30 2.73 -5.54 5.51
C HIS A 30 1.72 -5.01 6.54
N GLN A 31 1.61 -5.64 7.70
CA GLN A 31 0.75 -5.16 8.79
C GLN A 31 1.25 -3.83 9.35
N SER A 32 2.56 -3.65 9.50
CA SER A 32 3.17 -2.38 9.88
C SER A 32 2.82 -1.27 8.88
N GLY A 33 2.85 -1.56 7.58
CA GLY A 33 2.42 -0.62 6.53
C GLY A 33 0.94 -0.28 6.61
N MET A 34 0.07 -1.26 6.90
CA MET A 34 -1.36 -1.01 7.13
C MET A 34 -1.61 -0.16 8.38
N MET A 35 -0.88 -0.41 9.47
CA MET A 35 -0.94 0.38 10.70
C MET A 35 -0.42 1.80 10.49
N LEU A 36 0.68 1.96 9.73
CA LEU A 36 1.21 3.25 9.33
C LEU A 36 0.16 4.05 8.55
N TRP A 37 -0.45 3.45 7.52
CA TRP A 37 -1.50 4.11 6.75
C TRP A 37 -2.71 4.46 7.61
N ALA A 38 -3.21 3.53 8.42
CA ALA A 38 -4.33 3.80 9.33
C ALA A 38 -4.01 4.94 10.33
N SER A 39 -2.76 5.04 10.81
CA SER A 39 -2.33 6.10 11.73
C SER A 39 -2.38 7.51 11.13
N THR A 40 -2.50 7.65 9.80
CA THR A 40 -2.69 8.95 9.14
C THR A 40 -4.12 9.48 9.26
N TYR A 41 -5.08 8.59 9.54
CA TYR A 41 -6.50 8.93 9.71
C TYR A 41 -6.97 8.79 11.16
N LEU A 42 -6.34 7.93 11.95
CA LEU A 42 -6.75 7.61 13.31
C LEU A 42 -5.61 7.88 14.30
N ASP A 43 -5.74 8.98 15.03
CA ASP A 43 -4.83 9.35 16.10
C ASP A 43 -4.75 8.27 17.19
N GLY A 44 -3.55 8.12 17.73
CA GLY A 44 -3.25 7.20 18.83
C GLY A 44 -3.04 5.74 18.43
N LEU A 45 -2.96 5.41 17.13
CA LEU A 45 -2.59 4.06 16.68
C LEU A 45 -1.09 3.78 16.76
N ALA A 46 -0.25 4.81 16.63
CA ALA A 46 1.20 4.71 16.72
C ALA A 46 1.80 6.06 17.09
N ASP A 47 2.85 6.06 17.90
CA ASP A 47 3.64 7.26 18.17
C ASP A 47 4.55 7.63 16.97
N PRO A 48 5.08 8.86 16.90
CA PRO A 48 5.93 9.28 15.78
C PRO A 48 7.16 8.39 15.57
N LYS A 49 7.78 7.90 16.65
CA LYS A 49 8.97 7.05 16.57
C LYS A 49 8.65 5.70 15.90
N THR A 50 7.50 5.13 16.24
CA THR A 50 7.00 3.88 15.66
C THR A 50 6.66 4.05 14.18
N ARG A 51 6.00 5.16 13.83
CA ARG A 51 5.71 5.50 12.43
C ARG A 51 6.99 5.66 11.62
N ASP A 52 7.98 6.37 12.15
CA ASP A 52 9.30 6.53 11.51
C ASP A 52 10.02 5.20 11.32
N GLN A 53 9.92 4.31 12.30
CA GLN A 53 10.49 2.97 12.22
C GLN A 53 9.86 2.16 11.08
N TRP A 54 8.53 2.11 10.99
CA TRP A 54 7.83 1.40 9.90
C TRP A 54 8.15 1.99 8.52
N MET A 55 8.26 3.32 8.40
CA MET A 55 8.69 3.96 7.15
C MET A 55 10.12 3.53 6.76
N LYS A 56 11.05 3.49 7.71
CA LYS A 56 12.44 3.04 7.47
C LYS A 56 12.49 1.58 7.04
N GLU A 57 11.73 0.71 7.70
CA GLU A 57 11.64 -0.71 7.35
C GLU A 57 11.05 -0.92 5.95
N LEU A 58 10.00 -0.18 5.60
CA LEU A 58 9.46 -0.19 4.24
C LEU A 58 10.52 0.23 3.22
N PHE A 59 11.24 1.33 3.44
CA PHE A 59 12.31 1.71 2.52
C PHE A 59 13.47 0.71 2.46
N ALA A 60 13.82 0.08 3.58
CA ALA A 60 14.86 -0.94 3.61
C ALA A 60 14.48 -2.19 2.81
N ALA A 61 13.19 -2.46 2.65
CA ALA A 61 12.68 -3.55 1.81
C ALA A 61 12.57 -3.19 0.31
N GLN A 62 12.90 -1.95 -0.09
CA GLN A 62 12.92 -1.57 -1.50
C GLN A 62 14.08 -2.24 -2.23
N GLY A 63 13.79 -2.89 -3.35
CA GLY A 63 14.81 -3.48 -4.22
C GLY A 63 15.57 -2.44 -5.06
N ASP A 64 16.68 -2.87 -5.65
CA ASP A 64 17.52 -2.04 -6.52
C ASP A 64 16.82 -1.60 -7.83
N ASP A 65 15.71 -2.22 -8.21
CA ASP A 65 14.87 -1.78 -9.34
C ASP A 65 13.84 -0.72 -8.93
N GLY A 66 13.73 -0.44 -7.63
CA GLY A 66 12.77 0.48 -7.03
C GLY A 66 11.43 -0.14 -6.66
N GLY A 67 11.24 -1.44 -6.88
CA GLY A 67 10.05 -2.18 -6.50
C GLY A 67 10.15 -2.82 -5.11
N TRP A 68 9.07 -3.49 -4.72
CA TRP A 68 8.97 -4.32 -3.53
C TRP A 68 8.43 -5.70 -3.88
N VAL A 69 8.73 -6.66 -3.00
CA VAL A 69 8.34 -8.06 -3.13
C VAL A 69 7.33 -8.40 -2.05
N LEU A 70 6.13 -8.85 -2.41
CA LEU A 70 5.04 -9.12 -1.48
C LEU A 70 5.41 -10.15 -0.40
N PRO A 71 6.02 -11.29 -0.73
CA PRO A 71 6.55 -12.20 0.29
C PRO A 71 7.50 -11.55 1.31
N ALA A 72 8.32 -10.58 0.91
CA ALA A 72 9.25 -9.89 1.81
C ALA A 72 8.54 -8.90 2.76
N LEU A 73 7.30 -8.52 2.46
CA LEU A 73 6.45 -7.77 3.39
C LEU A 73 5.73 -8.68 4.39
N GLY A 74 5.70 -9.99 4.13
CA GLY A 74 5.10 -10.99 5.01
C GLY A 74 5.94 -11.28 6.25
N ASN A 75 5.48 -12.24 7.04
CA ASN A 75 6.26 -12.87 8.10
C ASN A 75 6.53 -14.34 7.74
N ASP A 76 7.11 -15.10 8.66
CA ASP A 76 7.43 -16.53 8.44
C ASP A 76 6.20 -17.40 8.18
N ASP A 77 4.98 -16.94 8.48
CA ASP A 77 3.75 -17.66 8.18
C ASP A 77 3.36 -17.59 6.69
N TRP A 78 3.97 -16.67 5.92
CA TRP A 78 3.66 -16.45 4.51
C TRP A 78 4.41 -17.43 3.62
N LYS A 79 4.14 -18.72 3.79
CA LYS A 79 4.69 -19.80 2.98
C LYS A 79 3.72 -20.22 1.89
N ARG A 80 4.28 -20.64 0.76
CA ARG A 80 3.48 -21.24 -0.30
C ARG A 80 2.90 -22.56 0.16
N SER A 81 1.64 -22.81 -0.17
CA SER A 81 0.97 -24.07 0.20
C SER A 81 1.47 -25.29 -0.59
N ASP A 82 2.23 -25.06 -1.66
CA ASP A 82 2.81 -26.12 -2.50
C ASP A 82 4.30 -26.39 -2.20
N GLY A 83 4.84 -25.81 -1.12
CA GLY A 83 6.23 -26.02 -0.70
C GLY A 83 7.30 -25.40 -1.61
N LYS A 84 6.91 -24.72 -2.69
CA LYS A 84 7.85 -24.04 -3.59
C LYS A 84 8.42 -22.76 -2.93
N PRO A 85 9.59 -22.28 -3.37
CA PRO A 85 10.12 -21.00 -2.93
C PRO A 85 9.20 -19.83 -3.31
N GLN A 86 9.22 -18.78 -2.50
CA GLN A 86 8.56 -17.51 -2.84
C GLN A 86 9.30 -16.82 -3.98
N SER A 87 8.58 -15.98 -4.73
CA SER A 87 9.22 -15.10 -5.70
C SER A 87 10.01 -14.02 -4.96
N THR A 88 11.17 -13.68 -5.52
CA THR A 88 12.04 -12.59 -5.07
C THR A 88 11.98 -11.39 -6.02
N ASP A 89 11.14 -11.46 -7.05
CA ASP A 89 10.98 -10.41 -8.04
C ASP A 89 10.02 -9.35 -7.51
N SER A 90 10.33 -8.08 -7.76
CA SER A 90 9.42 -6.98 -7.46
C SER A 90 8.05 -7.22 -8.12
N ASP A 91 6.98 -6.95 -7.38
CA ASP A 91 5.62 -7.10 -7.86
C ASP A 91 4.79 -5.83 -7.63
N ALA A 92 3.71 -5.72 -8.40
CA ALA A 92 2.98 -4.47 -8.47
C ALA A 92 2.13 -4.18 -7.23
N TYR A 93 1.64 -5.19 -6.53
CA TYR A 93 0.88 -5.00 -5.30
C TYR A 93 1.80 -4.44 -4.21
N ALA A 94 2.92 -5.13 -3.93
CA ALA A 94 3.84 -4.67 -2.90
C ALA A 94 4.42 -3.29 -3.24
N THR A 95 4.82 -3.07 -4.49
CA THR A 95 5.36 -1.78 -4.92
C THR A 95 4.34 -0.65 -4.79
N ALA A 96 3.11 -0.85 -5.29
CA ALA A 96 2.09 0.20 -5.23
C ALA A 96 1.57 0.45 -3.82
N PHE A 97 1.44 -0.62 -3.02
CA PHE A 97 1.10 -0.52 -1.60
C PHE A 97 2.14 0.31 -0.84
N SER A 98 3.43 -0.05 -0.94
CA SER A 98 4.51 0.68 -0.26
C SER A 98 4.56 2.15 -0.67
N VAL A 99 4.45 2.45 -1.98
CA VAL A 99 4.41 3.84 -2.46
C VAL A 99 3.25 4.59 -1.84
N HIS A 100 2.03 4.04 -1.92
CA HIS A 100 0.85 4.71 -1.40
C HIS A 100 0.96 4.98 0.10
N VAL A 101 1.30 3.97 0.89
CA VAL A 101 1.47 4.08 2.36
C VAL A 101 2.53 5.13 2.71
N LEU A 102 3.69 5.11 2.06
CA LEU A 102 4.77 6.05 2.33
C LEU A 102 4.36 7.49 1.98
N THR A 103 3.67 7.69 0.85
CA THR A 103 3.20 9.04 0.46
C THR A 103 2.12 9.55 1.41
N GLU A 104 1.16 8.70 1.81
CA GLU A 104 0.12 9.07 2.80
C GLU A 104 0.74 9.38 4.17
N ALA A 105 1.85 8.72 4.52
CA ALA A 105 2.60 8.98 5.74
C ALA A 105 3.44 10.29 5.69
N GLY A 106 3.44 11.00 4.57
CA GLY A 106 4.09 12.30 4.41
C GLY A 106 5.43 12.28 3.66
N VAL A 107 5.82 11.15 3.06
CA VAL A 107 7.00 11.14 2.17
C VAL A 107 6.68 11.92 0.88
N PRO A 108 7.48 12.93 0.51
CA PRO A 108 7.29 13.68 -0.73
C PRO A 108 7.35 12.78 -1.97
N ARG A 109 6.48 13.03 -2.97
CA ARG A 109 6.51 12.26 -4.23
C ARG A 109 7.76 12.47 -5.07
N ASP A 110 8.50 13.56 -4.85
CA ASP A 110 9.77 13.84 -5.51
C ASP A 110 10.96 13.13 -4.84
N ASP A 111 10.76 12.46 -3.70
CA ASP A 111 11.75 11.58 -3.08
C ASP A 111 12.27 10.59 -4.13
N PRO A 112 13.60 10.48 -4.33
CA PRO A 112 14.17 9.67 -5.39
C PRO A 112 13.75 8.19 -5.33
N ARG A 113 13.49 7.66 -4.13
CA ARG A 113 13.00 6.29 -3.90
C ARG A 113 11.56 6.13 -4.39
N ILE A 114 10.70 7.09 -4.08
CA ILE A 114 9.31 7.12 -4.57
C ILE A 114 9.28 7.31 -6.08
N ARG A 115 10.06 8.24 -6.63
CA ARG A 115 10.15 8.44 -8.09
C ARG A 115 10.59 7.18 -8.83
N LYS A 116 11.53 6.43 -8.25
CA LYS A 116 12.00 5.16 -8.83
C LYS A 116 10.88 4.11 -8.84
N ALA A 117 10.16 3.96 -7.74
CA ALA A 117 9.00 3.08 -7.65
C ALA A 117 7.87 3.47 -8.60
N LEU A 118 7.57 4.76 -8.75
CA LEU A 118 6.59 5.26 -9.71
C LEU A 118 7.01 4.99 -11.17
N ARG A 119 8.30 5.08 -11.49
CA ARG A 119 8.81 4.66 -12.81
C ARG A 119 8.65 3.16 -13.01
N TRP A 120 8.98 2.36 -12.00
CA TRP A 120 8.79 0.92 -12.02
C TRP A 120 7.33 0.55 -12.29
N LEU A 121 6.38 1.17 -11.60
CA LEU A 121 4.94 0.93 -11.82
C LEU A 121 4.51 1.28 -13.25
N ARG A 122 4.91 2.45 -13.77
CA ARG A 122 4.59 2.83 -15.16
C ARG A 122 5.15 1.85 -16.19
N GLY A 123 6.36 1.35 -15.97
CA GLY A 123 6.99 0.36 -16.85
C GLY A 123 6.37 -1.05 -16.77
N ASN A 124 5.69 -1.38 -15.67
CA ASN A 124 5.10 -2.71 -15.41
C ASN A 124 3.59 -2.78 -15.62
N GLN A 125 2.95 -1.74 -16.15
CA GLN A 125 1.56 -1.82 -16.58
C GLN A 125 1.45 -2.77 -17.77
N ARG A 126 0.52 -3.74 -17.72
CA ARG A 126 0.28 -4.64 -18.87
C ARG A 126 -0.56 -3.94 -19.93
N ARG A 127 -0.51 -4.45 -21.17
CA ARG A 127 -1.36 -3.98 -22.29
C ARG A 127 -2.86 -3.94 -21.96
N SER A 128 -3.33 -4.78 -21.06
CA SER A 128 -4.74 -4.78 -20.59
C SER A 128 -5.07 -3.64 -19.61
N GLY A 129 -4.11 -2.79 -19.26
CA GLY A 129 -4.26 -1.72 -18.27
C GLY A 129 -4.04 -2.15 -16.81
N ARG A 130 -4.08 -3.46 -16.52
CA ARG A 130 -3.89 -3.98 -15.17
C ARG A 130 -2.43 -4.07 -14.76
N TRP A 131 -2.22 -4.10 -13.45
CA TRP A 131 -0.96 -4.49 -12.83
C TRP A 131 -1.04 -5.94 -12.35
N PHE A 132 0.00 -6.72 -12.64
CA PHE A 132 0.05 -8.13 -12.26
C PHE A 132 0.87 -8.33 -10.99
N THR A 133 0.35 -9.18 -10.12
CA THR A 133 1.11 -9.75 -9.02
C THR A 133 0.91 -11.26 -9.00
N ARG A 134 2.02 -11.98 -8.89
CA ARG A 134 2.00 -13.44 -8.72
C ARG A 134 1.37 -13.79 -7.38
N SER A 135 0.57 -14.85 -7.32
CA SER A 135 -0.07 -15.25 -6.08
C SER A 135 0.99 -15.75 -5.08
N PRO A 136 1.03 -15.20 -3.84
CA PRO A 136 2.02 -15.59 -2.84
C PRO A 136 1.70 -16.96 -2.18
N ARG A 137 0.50 -17.51 -2.40
CA ARG A 137 0.07 -18.79 -1.80
C ARG A 137 0.25 -19.99 -2.72
N ARG A 138 -0.27 -19.88 -3.94
CA ARG A 138 -0.19 -20.91 -5.00
C ARG A 138 -0.30 -20.23 -6.35
N ASP A 139 0.49 -20.67 -7.32
CA ASP A 139 0.57 -20.07 -8.65
C ASP A 139 -0.64 -20.46 -9.51
N ASN A 140 -1.80 -19.84 -9.26
CA ASN A 140 -3.04 -20.15 -9.97
C ASN A 140 -3.91 -18.92 -10.29
N LYS A 141 -4.69 -18.42 -9.32
CA LYS A 141 -5.81 -17.52 -9.53
C LYS A 141 -5.41 -16.04 -9.52
N HIS A 142 -4.21 -15.71 -9.04
CA HIS A 142 -3.61 -14.36 -9.09
C HIS A 142 -4.51 -13.20 -8.66
N TYR A 143 -5.51 -13.43 -7.80
CA TYR A 143 -6.52 -12.43 -7.42
C TYR A 143 -5.95 -11.16 -6.81
N ILE A 144 -4.77 -11.26 -6.18
CA ILE A 144 -4.02 -10.12 -5.67
C ILE A 144 -3.71 -9.07 -6.76
N SER A 145 -3.72 -9.43 -8.04
CA SER A 145 -3.61 -8.49 -9.16
C SER A 145 -4.73 -7.44 -9.21
N HIS A 146 -5.92 -7.75 -8.68
CA HIS A 146 -7.00 -6.76 -8.57
C HIS A 146 -6.63 -5.68 -7.56
N ALA A 147 -6.14 -6.08 -6.38
CA ALA A 147 -5.64 -5.15 -5.39
C ALA A 147 -4.42 -4.38 -5.92
N ALA A 148 -3.50 -5.05 -6.64
CA ALA A 148 -2.35 -4.42 -7.28
C ALA A 148 -2.78 -3.30 -8.23
N THR A 149 -3.82 -3.55 -9.03
CA THR A 149 -4.34 -2.55 -9.96
C THR A 149 -4.94 -1.36 -9.21
N ASN A 150 -5.74 -1.58 -8.16
CA ASN A 150 -6.31 -0.50 -7.37
C ASN A 150 -5.23 0.34 -6.66
N PHE A 151 -4.26 -0.29 -6.01
CA PHE A 151 -3.15 0.43 -5.38
C PHE A 151 -2.28 1.15 -6.40
N ALA A 152 -2.04 0.57 -7.59
CA ALA A 152 -1.27 1.24 -8.63
C ALA A 152 -1.96 2.53 -9.09
N LEU A 153 -3.30 2.54 -9.18
CA LEU A 153 -4.06 3.75 -9.48
C LEU A 153 -3.90 4.79 -8.37
N LEU A 154 -4.02 4.40 -7.09
CA LEU A 154 -3.81 5.30 -5.95
C LEU A 154 -2.37 5.87 -5.94
N ALA A 155 -1.37 5.03 -6.14
CA ALA A 155 0.04 5.42 -6.13
C ALA A 155 0.39 6.34 -7.31
N LEU A 156 -0.25 6.17 -8.48
CA LEU A 156 0.02 6.96 -9.68
C LEU A 156 -0.84 8.23 -9.76
N ALA A 157 -1.97 8.29 -9.07
CA ALA A 157 -2.86 9.46 -9.05
C ALA A 157 -2.10 10.74 -8.68
N PRO A 158 -2.43 11.91 -9.28
CA PRO A 158 -1.88 13.19 -8.86
C PRO A 158 -2.25 13.50 -7.41
N GLU A 159 -1.47 14.33 -6.72
CA GLU A 159 -1.81 14.75 -5.35
C GLU A 159 -3.16 15.48 -5.36
N ALA A 160 -4.06 15.09 -4.45
CA ALA A 160 -5.33 15.79 -4.23
C ALA A 160 -5.03 17.16 -3.62
N GLY A 161 -4.72 18.14 -4.48
CA GLY A 161 -4.27 19.47 -4.07
C GLY A 161 -3.69 20.31 -5.21
N GLN A 162 -3.33 19.70 -6.35
CA GLN A 162 -3.06 20.43 -7.59
C GLN A 162 -4.22 20.21 -8.56
N GLY A 163 -5.06 21.25 -8.69
CA GLY A 163 -6.37 21.17 -9.31
C GLY A 163 -6.36 20.62 -10.73
N THR A 164 -7.28 19.70 -11.00
CA THR A 164 -7.85 19.52 -12.33
C THR A 164 -9.36 19.30 -12.16
N GLY A 165 -10.14 20.14 -12.83
CA GLY A 165 -11.57 19.95 -12.97
C GLY A 165 -11.88 18.59 -13.60
N ALA A 166 -13.15 18.20 -13.50
CA ALA A 166 -13.69 16.94 -13.99
C ALA A 166 -13.08 16.52 -15.35
N PRO A 167 -12.75 15.23 -15.53
CA PRO A 167 -12.16 14.74 -16.77
C PRO A 167 -13.09 15.05 -17.94
N GLN A 168 -12.67 15.94 -18.85
CA GLN A 168 -13.34 16.08 -20.13
C GLN A 168 -13.00 14.87 -21.00
N VAL A 169 -14.02 14.05 -21.24
CA VAL A 169 -13.99 12.97 -22.21
C VAL A 169 -13.93 13.61 -23.59
N ARG A 170 -12.84 13.39 -24.34
CA ARG A 170 -12.80 13.73 -25.76
C ARG A 170 -13.72 12.77 -26.53
N PRO A 171 -14.60 13.26 -27.42
CA PRO A 171 -15.40 12.38 -28.26
C PRO A 171 -14.53 11.64 -29.28
N PRO A 172 -14.92 10.43 -29.71
CA PRO A 172 -14.22 9.68 -30.74
C PRO A 172 -14.44 10.33 -32.12
N ASP A 173 -13.41 10.24 -32.97
CA ASP A 173 -13.44 10.60 -34.40
C ASP A 173 -14.49 9.80 -35.19
#